data_AF-A0A4V2JDJ1-F1
#
_entry.id   AF-A0A4V2JDJ1-F1
#
_cell.length_a   1.000
_cell.length_b   1.000
_cell.length_c   1.000
_cell.angle_alpha   90.00
_cell.angle_beta   90.00
_cell.angle_gamma   90.00
#
_symmetry.space_group_name_H-M   'P 1'
#
loop_
_entity.id
_entity.type
_entity.pdbx_description
1 polymer ?
#
loop_
_entity_poly.entity_id
_entity_poly.type
_entity_poly.pdbx_seq_one_letter_code
_entity_poly.pdbx_strand_id
1 'polypeptide(L)'
;MHYFKRVDDEIHPVQKATNPAGTGLIKSSCATRTTHLVEVFIMAHAIGGEQARRLMLINYPLICTRDDLSFTARDVQGRMVNWPRNNPGVAADWEKGMTFFDQEVSALAAFDETEAFHAIQFAIMGMGGRCTNLEIGFVQRVAAAAVLGLRAMRNGEADFVAVDREDN
;
A
#
# COMPACT_ATOMS: atom_id res chain seq x y z
N MET A 1 -30.88 -1.52 36.51
CA MET A 1 -29.80 -2.18 37.27
C MET A 1 -29.83 -3.65 36.90
N HIS A 2 -29.10 -4.06 35.87
CA HIS A 2 -29.06 -5.45 35.41
C HIS A 2 -27.60 -5.92 35.37
N TYR A 3 -27.37 -6.97 36.15
CA TYR A 3 -26.14 -7.72 36.30
C TYR A 3 -25.74 -8.38 34.98
N PHE A 4 -24.46 -8.26 34.58
CA PHE A 4 -23.81 -9.25 33.73
C PHE A 4 -22.54 -9.75 34.44
N LYS A 5 -22.52 -11.07 34.67
CA LYS A 5 -21.45 -11.84 35.30
C LYS A 5 -20.17 -11.77 34.44
N ARG A 6 -19.03 -11.59 35.11
CA ARG A 6 -17.70 -11.97 34.58
C ARG A 6 -17.57 -13.49 34.68
N VAL A 7 -17.07 -14.11 33.63
CA VAL A 7 -16.56 -15.48 33.66
C VAL A 7 -15.07 -15.37 33.36
N ASP A 8 -14.29 -15.56 34.41
CA ASP A 8 -12.87 -15.81 34.35
C ASP A 8 -12.68 -17.29 33.97
N ASP A 9 -12.11 -17.56 32.81
CA ASP A 9 -11.56 -18.90 32.50
C ASP A 9 -10.04 -18.84 32.63
N GLU A 10 -9.60 -19.30 33.81
CA GLU A 10 -8.47 -20.21 34.07
C GLU A 10 -7.23 -20.11 33.15
N ILE A 11 -6.21 -19.40 33.65
CA ILE A 11 -4.84 -19.49 33.17
C ILE A 11 -4.07 -20.49 34.03
N HIS A 12 -3.67 -21.63 33.46
CA HIS A 12 -2.57 -22.44 33.99
C HIS A 12 -1.55 -22.81 32.89
N PRO A 13 -0.26 -22.94 33.27
CA PRO A 13 0.87 -22.63 32.40
C PRO A 13 1.36 -23.86 31.62
N VAL A 14 1.77 -23.66 30.36
CA VAL A 14 2.47 -24.70 29.60
C VAL A 14 3.89 -24.25 29.24
N GLN A 15 4.78 -25.21 29.43
CA GLN A 15 6.22 -25.10 29.59
C GLN A 15 6.98 -24.83 28.28
N LYS A 16 8.02 -24.01 28.44
CA LYS A 16 9.32 -23.96 27.76
C LYS A 16 9.61 -25.09 26.75
N ALA A 17 9.75 -24.73 25.48
CA ALA A 17 10.48 -25.51 24.48
C ALA A 17 11.74 -24.72 24.06
N THR A 18 12.89 -25.15 24.56
CA THR A 18 14.22 -24.83 24.03
C THR A 18 14.48 -25.69 22.80
N ASN A 19 14.86 -25.08 21.67
CA ASN A 19 15.49 -25.81 20.55
C ASN A 19 16.92 -25.28 20.29
N PRO A 20 17.90 -26.18 20.11
CA PRO A 20 19.30 -25.84 19.92
C PRO A 20 19.64 -25.52 18.46
N ALA A 21 20.87 -25.03 18.28
CA ALA A 21 21.51 -24.57 17.05
C ALA A 21 21.14 -25.29 15.74
N GLY A 22 20.88 -24.48 14.69
CA GLY A 22 20.82 -24.90 13.30
C GLY A 22 21.48 -23.85 12.41
N THR A 23 22.73 -24.09 12.03
CA THR A 23 23.45 -23.39 10.96
C THR A 23 22.82 -23.69 9.61
N GLY A 24 22.29 -22.67 8.93
CA GLY A 24 21.71 -22.80 7.60
C GLY A 24 21.93 -21.54 6.76
N LEU A 25 22.99 -21.55 5.95
CA LEU A 25 23.26 -20.56 4.91
C LEU A 25 22.12 -20.57 3.88
N ILE A 26 21.30 -19.50 3.83
CA ILE A 26 20.42 -19.26 2.69
C ILE A 26 21.27 -18.62 1.58
N LYS A 27 21.90 -19.45 0.75
CA LYS A 27 22.36 -19.02 -0.57
C LYS A 27 21.15 -18.98 -1.51
N SER A 28 20.63 -17.79 -1.78
CA SER A 28 19.68 -17.57 -2.87
C SER A 28 20.42 -17.72 -4.21
N SER A 29 20.29 -18.89 -4.84
CA SER A 29 20.81 -19.15 -6.18
C SER A 29 19.76 -18.84 -7.24
N CYS A 30 20.05 -17.79 -8.01
CA CYS A 30 19.53 -17.48 -9.33
C CYS A 30 19.47 -18.74 -10.24
N ALA A 31 18.29 -19.33 -10.48
CA ALA A 31 18.15 -20.37 -11.51
C ALA A 31 16.69 -20.73 -11.91
N THR A 32 15.83 -19.75 -12.21
CA THR A 32 14.57 -20.05 -12.95
C THR A 32 14.16 -18.90 -13.86
N ARG A 33 15.15 -18.26 -14.50
CA ARG A 33 14.97 -17.03 -15.28
C ARG A 33 14.83 -17.26 -16.79
N THR A 34 14.89 -18.51 -17.27
CA THR A 34 15.12 -18.74 -18.71
C THR A 34 13.90 -19.25 -19.48
N THR A 35 12.91 -19.88 -18.84
CA THR A 35 11.73 -20.43 -19.55
C THR A 35 10.49 -19.53 -19.54
N HIS A 36 10.45 -18.49 -18.71
CA HIS A 36 9.35 -17.50 -18.70
C HIS A 36 9.46 -16.42 -19.79
N LEU A 37 10.52 -16.45 -20.60
CA LEU A 37 10.83 -15.39 -21.58
C LEU A 37 10.01 -15.50 -22.88
N VAL A 38 9.33 -16.61 -23.15
CA VAL A 38 8.57 -16.79 -24.40
C VAL A 38 7.09 -16.36 -24.26
N GLU A 39 6.50 -16.42 -23.06
CA GLU A 39 5.08 -16.09 -22.85
C GLU A 39 4.80 -14.59 -22.67
N VAL A 40 5.78 -13.78 -22.26
CA VAL A 40 5.58 -12.33 -22.08
C VAL A 40 5.53 -11.58 -23.43
N PHE A 41 5.92 -12.24 -24.53
CA PHE A 41 6.07 -11.60 -25.84
C PHE A 41 4.79 -11.51 -26.69
N ILE A 42 3.71 -12.24 -26.39
CA ILE A 42 2.47 -12.24 -27.20
C ILE A 42 1.47 -11.14 -26.77
N MET A 43 1.56 -10.60 -25.55
CA MET A 43 0.52 -9.72 -24.99
C MET A 43 0.91 -8.24 -24.91
N ALA A 44 1.58 -7.72 -25.93
CA ALA A 44 1.50 -6.28 -26.26
C ALA A 44 0.91 -6.12 -27.67
N HIS A 45 -0.16 -6.89 -27.87
CA HIS A 45 -1.05 -7.02 -29.02
C HIS A 45 -0.48 -7.52 -30.36
N ALA A 46 0.83 -7.47 -30.55
CA ALA A 46 1.57 -8.25 -31.54
C ALA A 46 3.09 -8.08 -31.36
N ILE A 47 3.54 -7.20 -30.46
CA ILE A 47 4.97 -6.93 -30.20
C ILE A 47 5.11 -6.65 -28.70
N GLY A 48 5.47 -7.71 -27.98
CA GLY A 48 5.44 -7.95 -26.54
C GLY A 48 5.97 -6.90 -25.55
N GLY A 49 5.36 -6.91 -24.36
CA GLY A 49 5.40 -5.88 -23.31
C GLY A 49 6.74 -5.61 -22.63
N GLU A 50 7.85 -6.17 -23.12
CA GLU A 50 9.17 -6.03 -22.47
C GLU A 50 9.91 -4.74 -22.86
N GLN A 51 9.75 -4.24 -24.10
CA GLN A 51 10.31 -2.92 -24.47
C GLN A 51 9.49 -1.77 -23.89
N ALA A 52 8.17 -1.94 -23.76
CA ALA A 52 7.31 -1.00 -23.04
C ALA A 52 7.66 -0.95 -21.54
N ARG A 53 7.89 -2.11 -20.91
CA ARG A 53 8.40 -2.20 -19.53
C ARG A 53 9.79 -1.62 -19.37
N ARG A 54 10.71 -1.91 -20.30
CA ARG A 54 12.07 -1.33 -20.29
C ARG A 54 12.09 0.17 -20.50
N LEU A 55 11.21 0.75 -21.32
CA LEU A 55 11.11 2.20 -21.48
C LEU A 55 10.52 2.88 -20.22
N MET A 56 9.60 2.24 -19.51
CA MET A 56 9.10 2.75 -18.21
C MET A 56 10.13 2.65 -17.08
N LEU A 57 10.97 1.61 -17.08
CA LEU A 57 12.02 1.37 -16.06
C LEU A 57 13.22 2.31 -16.14
N ILE A 58 13.36 3.14 -17.18
CA ILE A 58 14.56 3.96 -17.40
C ILE A 58 14.44 5.36 -16.75
N ASN A 59 13.26 5.83 -16.33
CA ASN A 59 13.10 7.21 -15.86
C ASN A 59 12.34 7.42 -14.54
N TYR A 60 11.76 6.40 -13.91
CA TYR A 60 11.11 6.54 -12.59
C TYR A 60 11.51 5.40 -11.65
N PRO A 61 11.76 5.69 -10.35
CA PRO A 61 12.02 4.63 -9.38
C PRO A 61 10.82 3.68 -9.34
N LEU A 62 11.11 2.39 -9.34
CA LEU A 62 10.09 1.35 -9.22
C LEU A 62 9.44 1.46 -7.83
N ILE A 63 8.13 1.67 -7.78
CA ILE A 63 7.36 1.73 -6.53
C ILE A 63 6.94 0.32 -6.16
N CYS A 64 7.56 -0.26 -5.13
CA CYS A 64 7.29 -1.62 -4.67
C CYS A 64 6.79 -1.69 -3.23
N THR A 65 7.09 -0.68 -2.43
CA THR A 65 6.78 -0.63 -1.00
C THR A 65 6.36 0.78 -0.60
N ARG A 66 5.76 0.90 0.59
CA ARG A 66 5.48 2.22 1.19
C ARG A 66 6.71 3.12 1.38
N ASP A 67 7.92 2.56 1.41
CA ASP A 67 9.14 3.35 1.57
C ASP A 67 9.56 4.03 0.26
N ASP A 68 8.98 3.61 -0.87
CA ASP A 68 9.17 4.23 -2.18
C ASP A 68 8.19 5.39 -2.43
N LEU A 69 7.19 5.57 -1.56
CA LEU A 69 6.22 6.66 -1.63
C LEU A 69 6.76 7.92 -0.97
N SER A 70 6.70 9.05 -1.66
CA SER A 70 7.26 10.33 -1.22
C SER A 70 6.63 10.87 0.08
N PHE A 71 5.41 10.43 0.40
CA PHE A 71 4.66 10.86 1.57
C PHE A 71 4.66 9.86 2.74
N THR A 72 5.16 8.63 2.55
CA THR A 72 5.29 7.63 3.63
C THR A 72 6.69 7.04 3.82
N ALA A 73 7.65 7.46 3.00
CA ALA A 73 9.04 7.04 3.09
C ALA A 73 9.66 7.35 4.45
N ARG A 74 10.58 6.49 4.88
CA ARG A 74 11.40 6.78 6.06
C ARG A 74 12.34 7.94 5.78
N ASP A 75 12.56 8.78 6.78
CA ASP A 75 13.58 9.82 6.68
C ASP A 75 15.01 9.25 6.78
N VAL A 76 16.01 10.12 6.63
CA VAL A 76 17.44 9.76 6.71
C VAL A 76 17.85 9.16 8.07
N GLN A 77 17.00 9.28 9.09
CA GLN A 77 17.19 8.71 10.43
C GLN A 77 16.42 7.39 10.60
N GLY A 78 15.79 6.88 9.54
CA GLY A 78 14.99 5.65 9.54
C GLY A 78 13.61 5.79 10.17
N ARG A 79 13.18 7.00 10.54
CA ARG A 79 11.89 7.23 11.20
C ARG A 79 10.78 7.15 10.17
N MET A 80 9.69 6.47 10.52
CA MET A 80 8.49 6.46 9.68
C MET A 80 7.94 7.88 9.60
N VAL A 81 7.85 8.42 8.38
CA VAL A 81 7.20 9.69 8.11
C VAL A 81 5.80 9.39 7.61
N ASN A 82 4.83 10.19 8.05
CA ASN A 82 3.54 10.27 7.39
C ASN A 82 3.28 11.72 7.05
N TRP A 83 3.17 12.00 5.75
CA TRP A 83 3.14 13.32 5.15
C TRP A 83 4.45 14.09 5.33
N PRO A 84 4.89 14.86 4.32
CA PRO A 84 6.07 15.71 4.46
C PRO A 84 5.94 16.65 5.67
N ARG A 85 6.91 16.59 6.60
CA ARG A 85 6.98 17.54 7.72
C ARG A 85 7.31 18.92 7.14
N ASN A 86 6.51 19.94 7.49
CA ASN A 86 6.53 21.30 6.92
C ASN A 86 5.82 21.46 5.58
N ASN A 87 4.59 20.95 5.50
CA ASN A 87 3.64 21.36 4.46
C ASN A 87 2.94 22.66 4.94
N PRO A 88 3.20 23.84 4.33
CA PRO A 88 2.56 25.10 4.71
C PRO A 88 1.06 25.15 4.35
N GLY A 89 0.57 24.17 3.60
CA GLY A 89 -0.83 24.10 3.17
C GLY A 89 -1.16 25.13 2.10
N VAL A 90 -0.22 25.40 1.18
CA VAL A 90 -0.50 26.31 0.06
C VAL A 90 -1.36 25.61 -0.98
N ALA A 91 -2.07 26.36 -1.82
CA ALA A 91 -2.95 25.78 -2.85
C ALA A 91 -2.24 24.75 -3.75
N ALA A 92 -0.95 24.94 -4.05
CA ALA A 92 -0.16 23.98 -4.82
C ALA A 92 0.04 22.63 -4.12
N ASP A 93 -0.10 22.56 -2.79
CA ASP A 93 -0.01 21.31 -2.04
C ASP A 93 -1.25 20.43 -2.23
N TRP A 94 -2.39 21.02 -2.65
CA TRP A 94 -3.59 20.27 -3.03
C TRP A 94 -3.32 19.33 -4.21
N GLU A 95 -2.78 19.87 -5.30
CA GLU A 95 -2.44 19.09 -6.50
C GLU A 95 -1.38 18.02 -6.21
N LYS A 96 -0.43 18.31 -5.33
CA LYS A 96 0.53 17.32 -4.83
C LYS A 96 -0.16 16.16 -4.11
N GLY A 97 -1.11 16.47 -3.23
CA GLY A 97 -1.88 15.46 -2.50
C GLY A 97 -2.63 14.53 -3.46
N MET A 98 -3.26 15.08 -4.49
CA MET A 98 -3.91 14.29 -5.56
C MET A 98 -2.87 13.41 -6.29
N THR A 99 -1.74 14.00 -6.67
CA THR A 99 -0.66 13.32 -7.39
C THR A 99 -0.10 12.11 -6.62
N PHE A 100 0.02 12.20 -5.28
CA PHE A 100 0.45 11.06 -4.46
C PHE A 100 -0.46 9.85 -4.64
N PHE A 101 -1.77 10.07 -4.76
CA PHE A 101 -2.73 8.99 -4.96
C PHE A 101 -2.72 8.51 -6.43
N ASP A 102 -2.86 9.45 -7.36
CA ASP A 102 -3.04 9.15 -8.79
C ASP A 102 -1.81 8.49 -9.42
N GLN A 103 -0.61 8.84 -8.95
CA GLN A 103 0.64 8.29 -9.49
C GLN A 103 1.24 7.24 -8.57
N GLU A 104 1.53 7.59 -7.32
CA GLU A 104 2.36 6.74 -6.47
C GLU A 104 1.57 5.56 -5.88
N VAL A 105 0.42 5.82 -5.26
CA VAL A 105 -0.44 4.75 -4.72
C VAL A 105 -1.00 3.88 -5.83
N SER A 106 -1.37 4.47 -6.97
CA SER A 106 -1.83 3.72 -8.15
C SER A 106 -0.76 2.78 -8.70
N ALA A 107 0.49 3.24 -8.80
CA ALA A 107 1.62 2.40 -9.20
C ALA A 107 1.91 1.29 -8.18
N LEU A 108 1.88 1.61 -6.88
CA LEU A 108 2.03 0.60 -5.82
C LEU A 108 0.91 -0.44 -5.90
N ALA A 109 -0.34 -0.02 -6.10
CA ALA A 109 -1.49 -0.93 -6.21
C ALA A 109 -1.45 -1.80 -7.47
N ALA A 110 -0.79 -1.35 -8.54
CA ALA A 110 -0.55 -2.17 -9.72
C ALA A 110 0.52 -3.26 -9.47
N PHE A 111 1.43 -3.03 -8.53
CA PHE A 111 2.48 -3.96 -8.13
C PHE A 111 2.02 -4.92 -7.02
N ASP A 112 1.52 -4.36 -5.92
CA ASP A 112 0.99 -5.07 -4.75
C ASP A 112 -0.16 -4.29 -4.11
N GLU A 113 -1.38 -4.79 -4.30
CA GLU A 113 -2.60 -4.22 -3.74
C GLU A 113 -2.64 -4.23 -2.21
N THR A 114 -1.98 -5.18 -1.56
CA THR A 114 -1.92 -5.28 -0.10
C THR A 114 -1.00 -4.21 0.48
N GLU A 115 0.13 -3.94 -0.17
CA GLU A 115 1.00 -2.84 0.25
C GLU A 115 0.36 -1.48 0.01
N ALA A 116 -0.33 -1.29 -1.12
CA ALA A 116 -1.12 -0.08 -1.35
C ALA A 116 -2.21 0.10 -0.27
N PHE A 117 -2.90 -0.97 0.10
CA PHE A 117 -3.87 -0.96 1.19
C PHE A 117 -3.24 -0.50 2.52
N HIS A 118 -2.10 -1.06 2.92
CA HIS A 118 -1.41 -0.64 4.15
C HIS A 118 -0.89 0.80 4.09
N ALA A 119 -0.39 1.25 2.94
CA ALA A 119 0.05 2.62 2.74
C ALA A 119 -1.09 3.63 2.91
N ILE A 120 -2.27 3.35 2.31
CA ILE A 120 -3.46 4.20 2.46
C ILE A 120 -3.93 4.24 3.92
N GLN A 121 -3.99 3.09 4.60
CA GLN A 121 -4.35 3.06 6.01
C GLN A 121 -3.41 3.91 6.87
N PHE A 122 -2.11 3.73 6.67
CA PHE A 122 -1.08 4.47 7.39
C PHE A 122 -1.22 5.98 7.16
N ALA A 123 -1.42 6.38 5.89
CA ALA A 123 -1.60 7.76 5.48
C ALA A 123 -2.77 8.43 6.20
N ILE A 124 -3.94 7.79 6.18
CA ILE A 124 -5.16 8.35 6.79
C ILE A 124 -5.05 8.40 8.31
N MET A 125 -4.53 7.34 8.95
CA MET A 125 -4.39 7.30 10.40
C MET A 125 -3.49 8.42 10.94
N GLY A 126 -2.42 8.76 10.25
CA GLY A 126 -1.56 9.87 10.71
C GLY A 126 -2.10 11.27 10.43
N MET A 127 -3.21 11.44 9.68
CA MET A 127 -3.89 12.73 9.61
C MET A 127 -4.61 13.08 10.93
N GLY A 128 -5.15 12.08 11.63
CA GLY A 128 -5.96 12.28 12.85
C GLY A 128 -5.15 12.36 14.15
N GLY A 129 -3.86 11.99 14.14
CA GLY A 129 -2.98 11.97 15.32
C GLY A 129 -3.28 10.85 16.33
N ARG A 130 -4.54 10.72 16.78
CA ARG A 130 -5.04 9.59 17.59
C ARG A 130 -6.21 8.92 16.90
N CYS A 131 -6.25 7.60 16.90
CA CYS A 131 -7.35 6.81 16.37
C CYS A 131 -7.91 5.90 17.46
N THR A 132 -9.23 5.78 17.56
CA THR A 132 -9.91 4.74 18.34
C THR A 132 -10.20 3.53 17.45
N ASN A 133 -10.76 2.47 18.02
CA ASN A 133 -11.19 1.30 17.25
C ASN A 133 -12.25 1.64 16.20
N LEU A 134 -13.03 2.72 16.39
CA LEU A 134 -14.00 3.19 15.41
C LEU A 134 -13.31 3.71 14.14
N GLU A 135 -12.34 4.63 14.29
CA GLU A 135 -11.60 5.17 13.16
C GLU A 135 -10.77 4.10 12.46
N ILE A 136 -10.16 3.16 13.21
CA ILE A 136 -9.39 2.05 12.62
C ILE A 136 -10.27 1.23 11.65
N GLY A 137 -11.48 0.83 12.10
CA GLY A 137 -12.41 0.06 11.26
C GLY A 137 -12.88 0.85 10.04
N PHE A 138 -13.15 2.15 10.20
CA PHE A 138 -13.54 3.03 9.10
C PHE A 138 -12.42 3.16 8.06
N VAL A 139 -11.20 3.48 8.50
CA VAL A 139 -10.02 3.61 7.63
C VAL A 139 -9.72 2.31 6.89
N GLN A 140 -9.87 1.16 7.54
CA GLN A 140 -9.73 -0.14 6.88
C GLN A 140 -10.71 -0.31 5.71
N ARG A 141 -11.98 0.07 5.88
CA ARG A 141 -12.97 -0.02 4.79
C ARG A 141 -12.71 0.99 3.68
N VAL A 142 -12.28 2.21 4.01
CA VAL A 142 -11.90 3.22 3.02
C VAL A 142 -10.70 2.76 2.20
N ALA A 143 -9.64 2.25 2.83
CA ALA A 143 -8.47 1.74 2.13
C ALA A 143 -8.80 0.55 1.21
N ALA A 144 -9.64 -0.38 1.66
CA ALA A 144 -10.09 -1.50 0.84
C ALA A 144 -10.92 -1.04 -0.38
N ALA A 145 -11.81 -0.06 -0.19
CA ALA A 145 -12.60 0.51 -1.28
C ALA A 145 -11.72 1.26 -2.29
N ALA A 146 -10.73 2.02 -1.82
CA ALA A 146 -9.77 2.72 -2.67
C ALA A 146 -8.98 1.74 -3.56
N VAL A 147 -8.44 0.67 -2.98
CA VAL A 147 -7.71 -0.37 -3.76
C VAL A 147 -8.63 -1.07 -4.76
N LEU A 148 -9.88 -1.35 -4.39
CA LEU A 148 -10.87 -1.88 -5.33
C LEU A 148 -11.13 -0.92 -6.49
N GLY A 149 -11.27 0.39 -6.21
CA GLY A 149 -11.42 1.43 -7.23
C GLY A 149 -10.22 1.48 -8.18
N LEU A 150 -8.99 1.50 -7.63
CA LEU A 150 -7.77 1.44 -8.43
C LEU A 150 -7.70 0.19 -9.33
N ARG A 151 -8.14 -0.96 -8.83
CA ARG A 151 -8.24 -2.18 -9.63
C ARG A 151 -9.27 -2.04 -10.75
N ALA A 152 -10.44 -1.49 -10.47
CA ALA A 152 -11.49 -1.27 -11.46
C ALA A 152 -11.03 -0.29 -12.56
N MET A 153 -10.40 0.82 -12.18
CA MET A 153 -9.84 1.82 -13.11
C MET A 153 -8.76 1.21 -14.02
N ARG A 154 -7.86 0.39 -13.48
CA ARG A 154 -6.88 -0.35 -14.32
C ARG A 154 -7.54 -1.30 -15.31
N ASN A 155 -8.75 -1.78 -15.00
CA ASN A 155 -9.56 -2.61 -15.88
C ASN A 155 -10.48 -1.81 -16.81
N GLY A 156 -10.38 -0.48 -16.83
CA GLY A 156 -11.10 0.40 -17.75
C GLY A 156 -12.41 0.99 -17.22
N GLU A 157 -12.67 0.88 -15.91
CA GLU A 157 -13.79 1.60 -15.30
C GLU A 157 -13.54 3.12 -15.33
N ALA A 158 -14.59 3.90 -15.53
CA ALA A 158 -14.49 5.35 -15.60
C ALA A 158 -14.24 5.98 -14.23
N ASP A 159 -13.56 7.14 -14.23
CA ASP A 159 -13.33 7.93 -13.03
C ASP A 159 -14.65 8.43 -12.42
N PHE A 160 -14.69 8.46 -11.09
CA PHE A 160 -15.78 9.11 -10.37
C PHE A 160 -15.62 10.63 -10.42
N VAL A 161 -16.66 11.34 -10.86
CA VAL A 161 -16.74 12.80 -10.81
C VAL A 161 -17.88 13.19 -9.87
N ALA A 162 -17.54 13.92 -8.80
CA ALA A 162 -18.54 14.48 -7.91
C ALA A 162 -19.37 15.52 -8.67
N VAL A 163 -20.69 15.48 -8.49
CA VAL A 163 -21.59 16.50 -9.04
C VAL A 163 -21.82 17.53 -7.94
N ASP A 164 -21.34 18.76 -8.16
CA ASP A 164 -21.67 19.88 -7.31
C ASP A 164 -23.17 20.15 -7.43
N ARG A 165 -23.91 19.96 -6.33
CA ARG A 165 -25.26 20.47 -6.24
C ARG A 165 -25.15 21.93 -5.84
N GLU A 166 -25.55 22.83 -6.74
CA GLU A 166 -25.83 24.20 -6.35
C GLU A 166 -26.98 24.15 -5.34
N ASP A 167 -26.69 24.49 -4.10
CA ASP A 167 -27.69 24.66 -3.05
C ASP A 167 -28.59 25.86 -3.46
N ASN A 168 -29.78 25.56 -3.97
CA ASN A 168 -30.85 26.54 -4.26
C ASN A 168 -31.51 27.07 -2.99
#